data_AF-A0AAV1PX34-F1
#
_entry.id   AF-A0AAV1PX34-F1
#
_cell.length_a   1.000
_cell.length_b   1.000
_cell.length_c   1.000
_cell.angle_alpha   90.00
_cell.angle_beta   90.00
_cell.angle_gamma   90.00
#
_symmetry.space_group_name_H-M   'P 1'
#
loop_
_entity.id
_entity.type
_entity.pdbx_description
1 polymer ?
#
loop_
_entity_poly.entity_id
_entity_poly.type
_entity_poly.pdbx_seq_one_letter_code
_entity_poly.pdbx_strand_id
1 'polypeptide(L)'
;MDPSQDINLNSPNKGLGVDHSDSLAEVPVEGAVGNSVNPLPPGLTEEEAEELRTELMKVEEEINTLRQVLSAKERHAAELKRKLGLSPLNELRQNITKSWQDVQTSNAYLSASATLDDITHSEAYKKTQETLSQAGQKTSAALTTVGSAITRRLGDMRALPFSNSFR
;
A
#
# COMPACT_ATOMS: atom_id res chain seq x y z
N MET A 1 -3.25 17.17 41.06
CA MET A 1 -2.95 15.90 40.37
C MET A 1 -3.98 14.91 40.87
N ASP A 2 -5.05 14.75 40.13
CA ASP A 2 -6.11 13.76 40.41
C ASP A 2 -6.23 12.90 39.14
N PRO A 3 -5.92 11.60 39.24
CA PRO A 3 -6.34 10.68 38.19
C PRO A 3 -6.92 9.40 38.80
N SER A 4 -8.23 9.22 38.78
CA SER A 4 -8.87 7.90 38.84
C SER A 4 -10.23 7.96 38.14
N GLN A 5 -10.21 7.82 36.81
CA GLN A 5 -11.41 7.46 36.04
C GLN A 5 -11.36 5.95 35.77
N ASP A 6 -12.12 5.18 36.53
CA ASP A 6 -12.36 3.76 36.29
C ASP A 6 -13.38 3.61 35.16
N ILE A 7 -12.90 3.45 33.92
CA ILE A 7 -13.73 3.03 32.78
C ILE A 7 -13.72 1.50 32.74
N ASN A 8 -14.73 0.89 33.35
CA ASN A 8 -14.96 -0.55 33.27
C ASN A 8 -15.62 -0.89 31.92
N LEU A 9 -14.86 -1.51 31.00
CA LEU A 9 -15.30 -1.89 29.65
C LEU A 9 -15.50 -3.41 29.47
N ASN A 10 -15.89 -4.15 30.51
CA ASN A 10 -16.14 -5.58 30.35
C ASN A 10 -17.63 -5.92 30.26
N SER A 11 -18.18 -5.83 29.05
CA SER A 11 -19.42 -6.55 28.66
C SER A 11 -19.18 -7.30 27.36
N PRO A 12 -18.96 -8.63 27.39
CA PRO A 12 -18.95 -9.44 26.19
C PRO A 12 -20.39 -9.60 25.70
N ASN A 13 -20.70 -8.94 24.58
CA ASN A 13 -21.96 -9.08 23.87
C ASN A 13 -22.09 -10.54 23.38
N LYS A 14 -23.19 -11.20 23.77
CA LYS A 14 -23.48 -12.61 23.48
C LYS A 14 -23.82 -12.77 22.00
N GLY A 15 -22.86 -13.22 21.20
CA GLY A 15 -23.00 -13.45 19.77
C GLY A 15 -23.89 -14.65 19.43
N LEU A 16 -24.78 -14.42 18.46
CA LEU A 16 -25.17 -15.31 17.36
C LEU A 16 -25.16 -16.82 17.63
N GLY A 17 -26.34 -17.36 17.93
CA GLY A 17 -26.64 -18.77 17.68
C GLY A 17 -26.87 -18.98 16.19
N VAL A 18 -25.85 -19.52 15.52
CA VAL A 18 -25.99 -20.24 14.24
C VAL A 18 -25.76 -21.70 14.59
N ASP A 19 -26.84 -22.48 14.61
CA ASP A 19 -26.76 -23.90 14.30
C ASP A 19 -28.15 -24.44 14.01
N HIS A 20 -28.27 -25.09 12.85
CA HIS A 20 -29.04 -26.30 12.54
C HIS A 20 -29.29 -26.36 11.03
N SER A 21 -28.25 -26.78 10.31
CA SER A 21 -28.42 -27.54 9.07
C SER A 21 -28.27 -29.01 9.39
N ASP A 22 -29.35 -29.78 9.21
CA ASP A 22 -29.34 -31.14 8.67
C ASP A 22 -30.81 -31.50 8.36
N SER A 23 -31.23 -31.46 7.09
CA SER A 23 -31.17 -32.60 6.16
C SER A 23 -31.95 -33.81 6.65
N LEU A 24 -33.23 -33.88 6.26
CA LEU A 24 -33.85 -35.15 5.87
C LEU A 24 -34.79 -34.88 4.70
N ALA A 25 -34.34 -35.31 3.52
CA ALA A 25 -35.16 -35.46 2.34
C ALA A 25 -36.19 -36.56 2.60
N GLU A 26 -37.47 -36.22 2.54
CA GLU A 26 -38.52 -37.21 2.31
C GLU A 26 -39.66 -36.57 1.50
N VAL A 27 -39.87 -37.12 0.31
CA VAL A 27 -40.96 -36.77 -0.61
C VAL A 27 -42.08 -37.79 -0.41
N PRO A 28 -43.33 -37.35 -0.26
CA PRO A 28 -44.37 -37.72 -1.24
C PRO A 28 -45.19 -36.48 -1.66
N VAL A 29 -45.25 -36.13 -2.95
CA VAL A 29 -46.33 -36.51 -3.89
C VAL A 29 -47.72 -36.37 -3.27
N GLU A 30 -48.34 -35.18 -3.37
CA GLU A 30 -49.52 -34.91 -4.21
C GLU A 30 -50.22 -33.59 -3.83
N GLY A 31 -50.51 -32.77 -4.85
CA GLY A 31 -51.72 -31.97 -4.97
C GLY A 31 -52.09 -30.99 -3.85
N ALA A 32 -51.53 -29.78 -3.88
CA ALA A 32 -52.31 -28.55 -3.65
C ALA A 32 -51.49 -27.34 -4.10
N VAL A 33 -52.10 -26.50 -4.94
CA VAL A 33 -51.61 -25.18 -5.32
C VAL A 33 -51.61 -24.30 -4.07
N GLY A 34 -50.51 -24.31 -3.34
CA GLY A 34 -50.28 -23.41 -2.21
C GLY A 34 -49.62 -22.14 -2.71
N ASN A 35 -50.41 -21.14 -3.10
CA ASN A 35 -49.95 -19.76 -3.04
C ASN A 35 -49.33 -19.55 -1.65
N SER A 36 -48.09 -19.07 -1.56
CA SER A 36 -47.53 -18.59 -0.30
C SER A 36 -48.41 -17.44 0.20
N VAL A 37 -49.39 -17.78 1.04
CA VAL A 37 -50.23 -16.82 1.74
C VAL A 37 -49.34 -16.18 2.80
N ASN A 38 -48.73 -15.05 2.44
CA ASN A 38 -48.31 -14.09 3.44
C ASN A 38 -49.63 -13.54 4.03
N PRO A 39 -49.98 -13.84 5.29
CA PRO A 39 -51.28 -13.47 5.82
C PRO A 39 -51.41 -11.94 5.83
N LEU A 40 -52.54 -11.44 5.34
CA LEU A 40 -52.82 -10.01 5.35
C LEU A 40 -52.72 -9.46 6.77
N PRO A 41 -52.13 -8.27 6.95
CA PRO A 41 -52.08 -7.62 8.26
C PRO A 41 -53.51 -7.43 8.79
N PRO A 42 -53.75 -7.62 10.11
CA PRO A 42 -55.10 -7.55 10.68
C PRO A 42 -55.73 -6.18 10.42
N GLY A 43 -56.84 -6.16 9.68
CA GLY A 43 -57.60 -4.94 9.36
C GLY A 43 -57.48 -4.42 7.94
N LEU A 44 -56.68 -5.04 7.07
CA LEU A 44 -56.63 -4.72 5.64
C LEU A 44 -57.54 -5.65 4.84
N THR A 45 -58.34 -5.07 3.95
CA THR A 45 -59.06 -5.84 2.92
C THR A 45 -58.10 -6.26 1.79
N GLU A 46 -58.44 -7.32 1.04
CA GLU A 46 -57.59 -7.78 -0.08
C GLU A 46 -57.40 -6.69 -1.15
N GLU A 47 -58.45 -5.92 -1.42
CA GLU A 47 -58.45 -4.83 -2.41
C GLU A 47 -57.46 -3.72 -2.03
N GLU A 48 -57.48 -3.28 -0.77
CA GLU A 48 -56.51 -2.29 -0.26
C GLU A 48 -55.05 -2.82 -0.32
N ALA A 49 -54.85 -4.13 -0.11
CA ALA A 49 -53.53 -4.72 -0.20
C ALA A 49 -52.99 -4.79 -1.63
N GLU A 50 -53.85 -5.05 -2.61
CA GLU A 50 -53.50 -5.00 -4.05
C GLU A 50 -53.20 -3.57 -4.52
N GLU A 51 -53.97 -2.58 -4.06
CA GLU A 51 -53.71 -1.16 -4.33
C GLU A 51 -52.34 -0.73 -3.78
N LEU A 52 -52.03 -1.06 -2.53
CA LEU A 52 -50.73 -0.76 -1.92
C LEU A 52 -49.56 -1.43 -2.64
N ARG A 53 -49.73 -2.67 -3.13
CA ARG A 53 -48.70 -3.35 -3.94
C ARG A 53 -48.45 -2.60 -5.26
N THR A 54 -49.52 -2.10 -5.88
CA THR A 54 -49.43 -1.36 -7.14
C THR A 54 -48.77 0.00 -6.93
N GLU A 55 -49.14 0.71 -5.86
CA GLU A 55 -48.51 1.98 -5.50
C GLU A 55 -47.04 1.80 -5.12
N LEU A 56 -46.71 0.76 -4.35
CA LEU A 56 -45.34 0.42 -4.00
C LEU A 56 -44.49 0.19 -5.26
N MET A 57 -44.98 -0.62 -6.20
CA MET A 57 -44.30 -0.87 -7.47
C MET A 57 -44.04 0.43 -8.24
N LYS A 58 -45.04 1.31 -8.32
CA LYS A 58 -44.89 2.62 -8.99
C LYS A 58 -43.84 3.49 -8.29
N VAL A 59 -43.86 3.56 -6.97
CA VAL A 59 -42.87 4.32 -6.19
C VAL A 59 -41.46 3.76 -6.39
N GLU A 60 -41.30 2.44 -6.45
CA GLU A 60 -40.02 1.78 -6.72
C GLU A 60 -39.47 2.12 -8.11
N GLU A 61 -40.34 2.17 -9.13
CA GLU A 61 -39.98 2.61 -10.49
C GLU A 61 -39.55 4.08 -10.53
N GLU A 62 -40.28 4.96 -9.83
CA GLU A 62 -39.92 6.38 -9.70
C GLU A 62 -38.57 6.54 -8.99
N ILE A 63 -38.32 5.80 -7.92
CA ILE A 63 -37.03 5.77 -7.21
C ILE A 63 -35.91 5.35 -8.17
N ASN A 64 -36.12 4.30 -8.96
CA ASN A 64 -35.13 3.83 -9.91
C ASN A 64 -34.84 4.90 -10.97
N THR A 65 -35.88 5.50 -11.52
CA THR A 65 -35.77 6.59 -12.50
C THR A 65 -34.99 7.77 -11.91
N LEU A 66 -35.31 8.19 -10.68
CA LEU A 66 -34.61 9.27 -9.99
C LEU A 66 -33.12 8.96 -9.77
N ARG A 67 -32.77 7.71 -9.43
CA ARG A 67 -31.36 7.27 -9.34
C ARG A 67 -30.64 7.39 -10.68
N GLN A 68 -31.29 7.01 -11.78
CA GLN A 68 -30.70 7.14 -13.11
C GLN A 68 -30.50 8.61 -13.50
N VAL A 69 -31.50 9.46 -13.25
CA VAL A 69 -31.40 10.91 -13.48
C VAL A 69 -30.29 11.54 -12.63
N LEU A 70 -30.20 11.17 -11.36
CA LEU A 70 -29.15 11.63 -10.46
C LEU A 70 -27.77 11.24 -10.99
N SER A 71 -27.57 9.97 -11.34
CA SER A 71 -26.32 9.48 -11.92
C SER A 71 -25.97 10.23 -13.23
N ALA A 72 -26.96 10.55 -14.07
CA ALA A 72 -26.75 11.37 -15.25
C ALA A 72 -26.32 12.80 -14.90
N LYS A 73 -26.93 13.42 -13.88
CA LYS A 73 -26.54 14.75 -13.37
C LYS A 73 -25.13 14.76 -12.76
N GLU A 74 -24.77 13.72 -12.02
CA GLU A 74 -23.42 13.57 -11.45
C GLU A 74 -22.35 13.48 -12.53
N ARG A 75 -22.58 12.67 -13.58
CA ARG A 75 -21.68 12.63 -14.74
C ARG A 75 -21.57 13.99 -15.44
N HIS A 76 -22.69 14.68 -15.62
CA HIS A 76 -22.69 16.01 -16.24
C HIS A 76 -21.93 17.03 -15.39
N ALA A 77 -22.10 17.01 -14.07
CA ALA A 77 -21.35 17.85 -13.15
C ALA A 77 -19.84 17.55 -13.18
N ALA A 78 -19.45 16.27 -13.23
CA ALA A 78 -18.07 15.86 -13.39
C ALA A 78 -17.46 16.37 -14.70
N GLU A 79 -18.23 16.32 -15.80
CA GLU A 79 -17.81 16.85 -17.09
C GLU A 79 -17.65 18.39 -17.07
N LEU A 80 -18.57 19.10 -16.42
CA LEU A 80 -18.43 20.55 -16.21
C LEU A 80 -17.19 20.88 -15.38
N LYS A 81 -16.94 20.17 -14.27
CA LYS A 81 -15.72 20.32 -13.47
C LYS A 81 -14.46 20.08 -14.30
N ARG A 82 -14.46 19.07 -15.17
CA ARG A 82 -13.37 18.80 -16.11
C ARG A 82 -13.14 19.96 -17.08
N LYS A 83 -14.20 20.48 -17.70
CA LYS A 83 -14.14 21.64 -18.62
C LYS A 83 -13.66 22.92 -17.93
N LEU A 84 -14.03 23.11 -16.66
CA LEU A 84 -13.57 24.24 -15.83
C LEU A 84 -12.16 24.03 -15.25
N GLY A 85 -11.52 22.87 -15.47
CA GLY A 85 -10.19 22.57 -14.93
C GLY A 85 -10.16 22.16 -13.46
N LEU A 86 -11.32 22.02 -12.81
CA LEU A 86 -11.52 21.57 -11.43
C LEU A 86 -11.58 20.03 -11.33
N SER A 87 -10.83 19.34 -12.18
CA SER A 87 -10.78 17.87 -12.16
C SER A 87 -9.96 17.42 -10.95
N PRO A 88 -10.41 16.43 -10.15
CA PRO A 88 -9.66 15.91 -9.00
C PRO A 88 -8.21 15.49 -9.33
N LEU A 89 -7.99 15.02 -10.57
CA LEU A 89 -6.66 14.66 -11.05
C LEU A 89 -5.74 15.88 -11.24
N ASN A 90 -6.31 17.02 -11.63
CA ASN A 90 -5.57 18.26 -11.83
C ASN A 90 -5.14 18.87 -10.48
N GLU A 91 -6.01 18.82 -9.47
CA GLU A 91 -5.67 19.21 -8.10
C GLU A 91 -4.58 18.30 -7.51
N LEU A 92 -4.69 16.98 -7.67
CA LEU A 92 -3.65 16.04 -7.23
C LEU A 92 -2.30 16.32 -7.91
N ARG A 93 -2.31 16.50 -9.24
CA ARG A 93 -1.08 16.80 -10.00
C ARG A 93 -0.45 18.11 -9.54
N GLN A 94 -1.25 19.14 -9.33
CA GLN A 94 -0.76 20.44 -8.86
C GLN A 94 -0.20 20.36 -7.45
N ASN A 95 -0.86 19.64 -6.53
CA ASN A 95 -0.36 19.45 -5.18
C ASN A 95 0.96 18.68 -5.15
N ILE A 96 1.08 17.57 -5.89
CA ILE A 96 2.33 16.80 -5.98
C ILE A 96 3.45 17.66 -6.60
N THR A 97 3.16 18.39 -7.69
CA THR A 97 4.14 19.25 -8.34
C THR A 97 4.63 20.36 -7.39
N LYS A 98 3.72 21.00 -6.65
CA LYS A 98 4.06 22.01 -5.64
C LYS A 98 4.86 21.40 -4.51
N SER A 99 4.38 20.32 -3.88
CA SER A 99 5.09 19.66 -2.78
C SER A 99 6.49 19.19 -3.19
N TRP A 100 6.67 18.73 -4.43
CA TRP A 100 8.00 18.40 -4.95
C TRP A 100 8.90 19.62 -5.10
N GLN A 101 8.39 20.71 -5.71
CA GLN A 101 9.14 21.97 -5.81
C GLN A 101 9.45 22.56 -4.44
N ASP A 102 8.51 22.50 -3.49
CA ASP A 102 8.67 22.97 -2.13
C ASP A 102 9.77 22.18 -1.40
N VAL A 103 9.87 20.87 -1.61
CA VAL A 103 10.97 20.06 -1.06
C VAL A 103 12.30 20.47 -1.68
N GLN A 104 12.37 20.63 -3.01
CA GLN A 104 13.60 21.06 -3.70
C GLN A 104 14.07 22.46 -3.28
N THR A 105 13.13 23.36 -2.99
CA THR A 105 13.41 24.75 -2.59
C THR A 105 13.44 24.94 -1.08
N SER A 106 13.12 23.90 -0.31
CA SER A 106 13.08 23.99 1.14
C SER A 106 14.45 24.34 1.69
N ASN A 107 14.46 25.21 2.70
CA ASN A 107 15.67 25.54 3.44
C ASN A 107 16.36 24.29 4.00
N ALA A 108 15.62 23.23 4.33
CA ALA A 108 16.19 21.98 4.78
C ALA A 108 16.99 21.28 3.68
N TYR A 109 16.45 21.17 2.46
CA TYR A 109 17.18 20.60 1.31
C TYR A 109 18.36 21.47 0.90
N LEU A 110 18.18 22.79 0.79
CA LEU A 110 19.26 23.71 0.44
C LEU A 110 20.36 23.75 1.51
N SER A 111 20.00 23.75 2.80
CA SER A 111 20.97 23.72 3.89
C SER A 111 21.67 22.37 3.99
N ALA A 112 20.97 21.26 3.78
CA ALA A 112 21.58 19.93 3.75
C ALA A 112 22.52 19.77 2.55
N SER A 113 22.13 20.26 1.38
CA SER A 113 22.99 20.28 0.18
C SER A 113 24.21 21.16 0.40
N ALA A 114 24.05 22.36 0.97
CA ALA A 114 25.15 23.25 1.29
C ALA A 114 26.09 22.64 2.35
N THR A 115 25.53 22.01 3.39
CA THR A 115 26.32 21.32 4.42
C THR A 115 27.07 20.12 3.83
N LEU A 116 26.46 19.38 2.90
CA LEU A 116 27.12 18.29 2.21
C LEU A 116 28.29 18.82 1.37
N ASP A 117 28.06 19.85 0.57
CA ASP A 117 29.12 20.51 -0.21
C ASP A 117 30.25 21.00 0.68
N ASP A 118 29.94 21.63 1.81
CA ASP A 118 30.92 22.08 2.81
C ASP A 118 31.71 20.91 3.41
N ILE A 119 31.05 19.81 3.75
CA ILE A 119 31.72 18.60 4.29
C ILE A 119 32.66 18.01 3.22
N THR A 120 32.19 17.91 1.98
CA THR A 120 33.00 17.35 0.86
C THR A 120 34.22 18.21 0.55
N HIS A 121 34.10 19.54 0.72
CA HIS A 121 35.21 20.48 0.52
C HIS A 121 36.05 20.70 1.78
N SER A 122 35.59 20.22 2.94
CA SER A 122 36.27 20.43 4.21
C SER A 122 37.67 19.83 4.22
N GLU A 123 38.58 20.54 4.89
CA GLU A 123 39.94 20.08 5.16
C GLU A 123 39.95 18.75 5.91
N ALA A 124 38.96 18.49 6.76
CA ALA A 124 38.83 17.22 7.47
C ALA A 124 38.55 16.04 6.51
N TYR A 125 37.61 16.21 5.57
CA TYR A 125 37.32 15.19 4.55
C TYR A 125 38.51 15.00 3.61
N LYS A 126 39.08 16.08 3.07
CA LYS A 126 40.27 16.03 2.20
C LYS A 126 41.45 15.37 2.89
N LYS A 127 41.76 15.74 4.13
CA LYS A 127 42.85 15.15 4.91
C LYS A 127 42.61 13.68 5.22
N THR A 128 41.36 13.28 5.45
CA THR A 128 41.00 11.87 5.65
C THR A 128 41.13 11.08 4.34
N GLN A 129 40.62 11.62 3.23
CA GLN A 129 40.77 11.05 1.90
C GLN A 129 42.25 10.91 1.52
N GLU A 130 43.05 11.94 1.79
CA GLU A 130 44.48 11.95 1.54
C GLU A 130 45.20 10.95 2.45
N THR A 131 44.87 10.88 3.74
CA THR A 131 45.45 9.92 4.68
C THR A 131 45.11 8.48 4.29
N LEU A 132 43.85 8.22 3.91
CA LEU A 132 43.40 6.91 3.43
C LEU A 132 44.10 6.54 2.13
N SER A 133 44.22 7.48 1.19
CA SER A 133 44.94 7.28 -0.07
C SER A 133 46.43 6.99 0.20
N GLN A 134 47.10 7.77 1.05
CA GLN A 134 48.49 7.56 1.41
C GLN A 134 48.70 6.22 2.14
N ALA A 135 47.82 5.85 3.07
CA ALA A 135 47.86 4.56 3.76
C ALA A 135 47.59 3.40 2.79
N GLY A 136 46.65 3.57 1.88
CA GLY A 136 46.31 2.61 0.83
C GLY A 136 47.46 2.40 -0.15
N GLN A 137 48.14 3.46 -0.57
CA GLN A 137 49.33 3.37 -1.42
C GLN A 137 50.49 2.68 -0.69
N LYS A 138 50.74 3.03 0.58
CA LYS A 138 51.77 2.37 1.40
C LYS A 138 51.49 0.89 1.62
N THR A 139 50.23 0.54 1.87
CA THR A 139 49.79 -0.86 2.05
C THR A 139 49.86 -1.62 0.72
N SER A 140 49.42 -1.02 -0.38
CA SER A 140 49.49 -1.61 -1.72
C SER A 140 50.93 -1.87 -2.15
N ALA A 141 51.84 -0.94 -1.86
CA ALA A 141 53.27 -1.12 -2.08
C ALA A 141 53.86 -2.26 -1.23
N ALA A 142 53.46 -2.37 0.05
CA ALA A 142 53.89 -3.47 0.91
C ALA A 142 53.37 -4.83 0.42
N LEU A 143 52.09 -4.92 0.03
CA LEU A 143 51.50 -6.13 -0.54
C LEU A 143 52.18 -6.54 -1.85
N THR A 144 52.47 -5.57 -2.73
CA THR A 144 53.20 -5.82 -3.98
C THR A 144 54.62 -6.33 -3.70
N THR A 145 55.29 -5.79 -2.68
CA THR A 145 56.64 -6.22 -2.28
C THR A 145 56.66 -7.64 -1.72
N VAL A 146 55.71 -7.97 -0.84
CA VAL A 146 55.56 -9.33 -0.30
C VAL A 146 55.16 -10.32 -1.39
N GLY A 147 54.22 -9.95 -2.26
CA GLY A 147 53.82 -10.76 -3.42
C GLY A 147 54.97 -11.00 -4.40
N SER A 148 55.82 -10.00 -4.62
CA SER A 148 57.01 -10.13 -5.47
C SER A 148 58.08 -11.01 -4.82
N ALA A 149 58.26 -10.94 -3.50
CA ALA A 149 59.19 -11.80 -2.77
C ALA A 149 58.75 -13.27 -2.82
N ILE A 150 57.44 -13.55 -2.67
CA ILE A 150 56.89 -14.91 -2.80
C ILE A 150 57.01 -15.41 -4.24
N THR A 151 56.66 -14.59 -5.22
CA THR A 151 56.78 -14.94 -6.66
C THR A 151 58.22 -15.26 -7.02
N ARG A 152 59.18 -14.48 -6.50
CA ARG A 152 60.60 -14.71 -6.70
C ARG A 152 61.08 -15.99 -6.04
N ARG A 153 60.67 -16.28 -4.80
CA ARG A 153 60.96 -17.55 -4.11
C ARG A 153 60.40 -18.76 -4.87
N LEU A 154 59.18 -18.65 -5.38
CA LEU A 154 58.55 -19.72 -6.16
C LEU A 154 59.22 -19.91 -7.53
N GLY A 155 59.62 -18.81 -8.17
CA GLY A 155 60.41 -18.83 -9.41
C GLY A 155 61.77 -19.49 -9.21
N ASP A 156 62.48 -19.13 -8.14
CA ASP A 156 63.79 -19.71 -7.80
C ASP A 156 63.69 -21.23 -7.53
N MET A 157 62.63 -21.71 -6.88
CA MET A 157 62.40 -23.16 -6.67
C MET A 157 62.13 -23.93 -7.96
N ARG A 158 61.47 -23.30 -8.95
CA ARG A 158 61.24 -23.91 -10.28
C ARG A 158 62.49 -23.87 -11.17
N ALA A 159 63.46 -23.02 -10.85
CA ALA A 159 64.72 -22.88 -11.58
C ALA A 159 65.85 -23.80 -11.07
N LEU A 160 65.63 -24.57 -10.00
CA LEU A 160 66.60 -25.58 -9.55
C LEU A 160 66.63 -26.77 -10.53
N PRO A 161 67.82 -27.27 -10.91
CA PRO A 161 67.92 -28.47 -11.73
C PRO A 161 67.38 -29.66 -10.93
N PHE A 162 66.43 -30.38 -11.51
CA PHE A 162 65.92 -31.64 -10.99
C PHE A 162 67.09 -32.61 -10.80
N SER A 163 67.57 -32.75 -9.56
CA SER A 163 68.57 -33.75 -9.23
C SER A 163 67.90 -35.13 -9.35
N ASN A 164 68.14 -35.81 -10.47
CA ASN A 164 67.87 -37.23 -10.58
C ASN A 164 68.89 -37.97 -9.69
N SER A 165 68.56 -38.20 -8.42
CA SER A 165 69.24 -39.22 -7.63
C SER A 165 68.71 -40.59 -8.03
N PHE A 166 69.27 -41.14 -9.11
CA PHE A 166 69.23 -42.57 -9.40
C PHE A 166 70.56 -42.99 -10.03
N ARG A 167 71.53 -43.36 -9.19
CA ARG A 167 72.36 -44.55 -9.35
C ARG A 167 73.16 -44.81 -8.08
#